data_AF-A0A8T5XG64-F1
#
_entry.id   AF-A0A8T5XG64-F1
#
_cell.length_a   1.000
_cell.length_b   1.000
_cell.length_c   1.000
_cell.angle_alpha   90.00
_cell.angle_beta   90.00
_cell.angle_gamma   90.00
#
_symmetry.space_group_name_H-M   'P 1'
#
loop_
_entity.id
_entity.type
_entity.pdbx_description
1 polymer ?
#
loop_
_entity_poly.entity_id
_entity_poly.type
_entity_poly.pdbx_seq_one_letter_code
_entity_poly.pdbx_strand_id
1 'polypeptide(L)'
;MDKKDLQISELIDLSYRLWSKNKDKWSPMEPEYGKEFILYMIEEIGEVIQIIKKKREDKIMNNVEVRERFVEELGDVLMYYIDVLNRFDISAEEFSKIYMKKFNENLTRNYEKQYKNF
;
A
#
# COMPACT_ATOMS: atom_id res chain seq x y z
N MET A 1 -18.91 -8.53 9.46
CA MET A 1 -18.20 -8.94 8.25
C MET A 1 -17.24 -10.02 8.68
N ASP A 2 -17.37 -11.24 8.15
CA ASP A 2 -16.50 -12.36 8.55
C ASP A 2 -15.04 -11.99 8.34
N LYS A 3 -14.21 -12.30 9.35
CA LYS A 3 -12.75 -12.19 9.32
C LYS A 3 -12.22 -13.01 8.15
N LYS A 4 -11.93 -12.37 7.03
CA LYS A 4 -11.16 -12.96 5.93
C LYS A 4 -9.96 -12.07 5.68
N ASP A 5 -8.80 -12.71 5.55
CA ASP A 5 -7.61 -12.07 5.03
C ASP A 5 -7.93 -11.50 3.65
N LEU A 6 -7.57 -10.23 3.44
CA LEU A 6 -7.89 -9.51 2.21
C LEU A 6 -7.00 -9.99 1.06
N GLN A 7 -7.60 -10.34 -0.06
CA GLN A 7 -6.89 -10.58 -1.31
C GLN A 7 -6.72 -9.27 -2.10
N ILE A 8 -5.69 -9.20 -2.95
CA ILE A 8 -5.43 -8.03 -3.79
C ILE A 8 -6.65 -7.71 -4.68
N SER A 9 -7.32 -8.72 -5.22
CA SER A 9 -8.57 -8.55 -5.99
C SER A 9 -9.68 -7.89 -5.17
N GLU A 10 -9.86 -8.32 -3.92
CA GLU A 10 -10.86 -7.73 -3.02
C GLU A 10 -10.51 -6.28 -2.67
N LEU A 11 -9.22 -5.97 -2.48
CA LEU A 11 -8.76 -4.60 -2.24
C LEU A 11 -9.03 -3.69 -3.44
N ILE A 12 -8.72 -4.14 -4.65
CA ILE A 12 -8.99 -3.45 -5.91
C ILE A 12 -10.49 -3.13 -6.03
N ASP A 13 -11.35 -4.13 -5.77
CA ASP A 13 -12.81 -3.96 -5.80
C ASP A 13 -13.30 -2.95 -4.73
N LEU A 14 -12.74 -3.02 -3.51
CA LEU A 14 -13.08 -2.11 -2.42
C LEU A 14 -12.69 -0.67 -2.74
N SER A 15 -11.50 -0.45 -3.29
CA SER A 15 -11.03 0.86 -3.75
C SER A 15 -11.95 1.42 -4.85
N TYR A 16 -12.28 0.62 -5.86
CA TYR A 16 -13.17 1.07 -6.94
C TYR A 16 -14.58 1.40 -6.43
N ARG A 17 -15.12 0.61 -5.49
CA ARG A 17 -16.41 0.90 -4.84
C ARG A 17 -16.38 2.22 -4.06
N LEU A 18 -15.29 2.51 -3.35
CA LEU A 18 -15.12 3.77 -2.63
C LEU A 18 -15.05 4.95 -3.59
N TRP A 19 -14.28 4.84 -4.68
CA TRP A 19 -14.26 5.86 -5.73
C TRP A 19 -15.63 6.06 -6.37
N SER A 20 -16.32 4.98 -6.77
CA SER A 20 -17.63 5.05 -7.44
C SER A 20 -18.69 5.78 -6.62
N LYS A 21 -18.64 5.63 -5.28
CA LYS A 21 -19.50 6.38 -4.34
C LYS A 21 -19.22 7.90 -4.36
N ASN A 22 -18.01 8.31 -4.69
CA ASN A 22 -17.53 9.70 -4.63
C ASN A 22 -17.17 10.30 -5.99
N LYS A 23 -17.46 9.59 -7.10
CA LYS A 23 -17.00 9.93 -8.46
C LYS A 23 -17.42 11.32 -8.96
N ASP A 24 -18.48 11.89 -8.40
CA ASP A 24 -18.94 13.24 -8.76
C ASP A 24 -18.06 14.35 -8.14
N LYS A 25 -17.22 14.00 -7.16
CA LYS A 25 -16.32 14.92 -6.44
C LYS A 25 -14.84 14.58 -6.61
N TRP A 26 -14.51 13.31 -6.81
CA TRP A 26 -13.14 12.82 -6.94
C TRP A 26 -12.69 12.87 -8.39
N SER A 27 -11.38 12.83 -8.61
CA SER A 27 -10.84 12.76 -9.97
C SER A 27 -11.32 11.48 -10.70
N PRO A 28 -11.49 11.55 -12.04
CA PRO A 28 -11.82 10.38 -12.86
C PRO A 28 -10.86 9.20 -12.59
N MET A 29 -11.35 7.97 -12.71
CA MET A 29 -10.53 6.75 -12.57
C MET A 29 -9.69 6.54 -13.85
N GLU A 30 -8.71 7.40 -14.05
CA GLU A 30 -7.86 7.43 -15.25
C GLU A 30 -6.37 7.56 -14.88
N PRO A 31 -5.45 7.05 -15.73
CA PRO A 31 -4.02 7.03 -15.44
C PRO A 31 -3.39 8.41 -15.20
N GLU A 32 -3.92 9.45 -15.86
CA GLU A 32 -3.39 10.83 -15.78
C GLU A 32 -3.46 11.44 -14.37
N TYR A 33 -4.37 10.93 -13.54
CA TYR A 33 -4.54 11.31 -12.14
C TYR A 33 -3.79 10.38 -11.15
N GLY A 34 -3.08 9.37 -11.65
CA GLY A 34 -2.37 8.40 -10.81
C GLY A 34 -1.25 9.03 -9.98
N LYS A 35 -0.61 10.10 -10.49
CA LYS A 35 0.48 10.80 -9.79
C LYS A 35 -0.02 11.45 -8.49
N GLU A 36 -1.23 12.01 -8.46
CA GLU A 36 -1.81 12.63 -7.27
C GLU A 36 -1.99 11.61 -6.15
N PHE A 37 -2.39 10.39 -6.49
CA PHE A 37 -2.61 9.31 -5.52
C PHE A 37 -1.29 8.74 -4.99
N ILE A 38 -0.21 8.78 -5.78
CA ILE A 38 1.13 8.53 -5.27
C ILE A 38 1.51 9.62 -4.26
N LEU A 39 1.22 10.89 -4.52
CA LEU A 39 1.52 11.98 -3.58
C LEU A 39 0.73 11.82 -2.27
N TYR A 40 -0.56 11.49 -2.33
CA TYR A 40 -1.36 11.20 -1.14
C TYR A 40 -0.80 10.00 -0.36
N MET A 41 -0.38 8.94 -1.05
CA MET A 41 0.30 7.80 -0.40
C MET A 41 1.57 8.24 0.36
N ILE A 42 2.34 9.21 -0.16
CA ILE A 42 3.51 9.75 0.55
C ILE A 42 3.10 10.56 1.79
N GLU A 43 1.97 11.27 1.75
CA GLU A 43 1.42 11.97 2.92
C GLU A 43 1.10 10.97 4.04
N GLU A 44 0.46 9.84 3.72
CA GLU A 44 0.15 8.77 4.69
C GLU A 44 1.42 8.10 5.26
N ILE A 45 2.44 7.89 4.42
CA ILE A 45 3.77 7.46 4.91
C ILE A 45 4.32 8.48 5.91
N GLY A 46 4.09 9.77 5.70
CA GLY A 46 4.41 10.83 6.65
C GLY A 46 3.73 10.63 8.00
N GLU A 47 2.46 10.23 8.03
CA GLU A 47 1.72 9.92 9.26
C GLU A 47 2.30 8.71 10.00
N VAL A 48 2.60 7.61 9.27
CA VAL A 48 3.30 6.44 9.80
C VAL A 48 4.62 6.85 10.47
N ILE A 49 5.43 7.66 9.77
CA ILE A 49 6.72 8.16 10.28
C ILE A 49 6.51 9.01 11.54
N GLN A 50 5.48 9.86 11.59
CA GLN A 50 5.19 10.65 12.77
C GLN A 50 4.90 9.78 14.00
N ILE A 51 4.17 8.68 13.84
CA ILE A 51 3.89 7.74 14.94
C ILE A 51 5.20 7.12 15.44
N ILE A 52 6.04 6.60 14.54
CA ILE A 52 7.36 6.05 14.89
C ILE A 52 8.21 7.11 15.63
N LYS A 53 8.22 8.34 15.14
CA LYS A 53 8.99 9.45 15.73
C LYS A 53 8.43 9.97 17.05
N LYS A 54 7.13 9.85 17.34
CA LYS A 54 6.53 10.39 18.56
C LYS A 54 6.35 9.32 19.65
N LYS A 55 6.06 8.09 19.24
CA LYS A 55 5.70 6.99 20.14
C LYS A 55 6.83 5.99 20.34
N ARG A 56 7.74 5.86 19.37
CA ARG A 56 8.80 4.83 19.32
C ARG A 56 8.22 3.42 19.23
N GLU A 57 9.08 2.47 18.91
CA GLU A 57 8.78 1.07 18.66
C GLU A 57 8.13 0.42 19.89
N ASP A 58 8.66 0.68 21.09
CA ASP A 58 8.13 0.12 22.33
C ASP A 58 6.64 0.40 22.53
N LYS A 59 6.20 1.66 22.35
CA LYS A 59 4.78 2.00 22.50
C LYS A 59 3.93 1.45 21.35
N ILE A 60 4.46 1.40 20.12
CA ILE A 60 3.75 0.78 19.00
C ILE A 60 3.48 -0.69 19.29
N MET A 61 4.40 -1.39 19.95
CA MET A 61 4.27 -2.81 20.25
C MET A 61 3.42 -3.08 21.49
N ASN A 62 3.48 -2.21 22.51
CA ASN A 62 2.94 -2.48 23.84
C ASN A 62 1.71 -1.64 24.23
N ASN A 63 1.31 -0.64 23.44
CA ASN A 63 0.10 0.13 23.67
C ASN A 63 -0.92 -0.12 22.55
N VAL A 64 -2.10 -0.64 22.92
CA VAL A 64 -3.15 -1.05 21.97
C VAL A 64 -3.64 0.10 21.09
N GLU A 65 -3.88 1.28 21.67
CA GLU A 65 -4.38 2.45 20.93
C GLU A 65 -3.32 2.96 19.94
N VAL A 66 -2.04 2.98 20.35
CA VAL A 66 -0.94 3.36 19.46
C VAL A 66 -0.76 2.32 18.34
N ARG A 67 -0.91 1.03 18.66
CA ARG A 67 -0.82 -0.05 17.69
C ARG A 67 -1.94 0.05 16.66
N GLU A 68 -3.16 0.27 17.10
CA GLU A 68 -4.33 0.42 16.23
C GLU A 68 -4.14 1.59 15.27
N ARG A 69 -3.80 2.78 15.79
CA ARG A 69 -3.54 3.95 14.94
C ARG A 69 -2.38 3.70 13.96
N PHE A 70 -1.31 3.05 14.40
CA PHE A 70 -0.19 2.71 13.52
C PHE A 70 -0.60 1.77 12.37
N VAL A 71 -1.45 0.78 12.64
CA VAL A 71 -1.96 -0.13 11.61
C VAL A 71 -2.94 0.58 10.68
N GLU A 72 -3.73 1.52 11.20
CA GLU A 72 -4.62 2.39 10.41
C GLU A 72 -3.83 3.17 9.35
N GLU A 73 -2.77 3.91 9.72
CA GLU A 73 -1.98 4.67 8.74
C GLU A 73 -1.32 3.77 7.70
N LEU A 74 -0.86 2.57 8.10
CA LEU A 74 -0.33 1.59 7.15
C LEU A 74 -1.42 1.07 6.19
N GLY A 75 -2.66 0.98 6.67
CA GLY A 75 -3.84 0.71 5.88
C GLY A 75 -4.12 1.82 4.87
N ASP A 76 -4.00 3.08 5.28
CA ASP A 76 -4.21 4.24 4.39
C ASP A 76 -3.16 4.30 3.28
N VAL A 77 -1.89 4.02 3.60
CA VAL A 77 -0.83 3.82 2.59
C VAL A 77 -1.24 2.75 1.57
N LEU A 78 -1.74 1.60 2.05
CA LEU A 78 -2.18 0.51 1.18
C LEU A 78 -3.40 0.90 0.34
N MET A 79 -4.34 1.67 0.90
CA MET A 79 -5.52 2.14 0.17
C MET A 79 -5.15 2.98 -1.04
N TYR A 80 -4.24 3.97 -0.89
CA TYR A 80 -3.78 4.77 -2.03
C TYR A 80 -2.96 3.95 -3.02
N TYR A 81 -2.15 2.99 -2.55
CA TYR A 81 -1.43 2.08 -3.45
C TYR A 81 -2.38 1.27 -4.34
N ILE A 82 -3.47 0.77 -3.77
CA ILE A 82 -4.46 -0.01 -4.51
C ILE A 82 -5.27 0.87 -5.46
N ASP A 83 -5.56 2.12 -5.07
CA ASP A 83 -6.18 3.09 -5.98
C ASP A 83 -5.28 3.37 -7.20
N VAL A 84 -3.97 3.46 -7.00
CA VAL A 84 -3.00 3.53 -8.11
C VAL A 84 -3.10 2.31 -9.03
N LEU A 85 -3.25 1.08 -8.51
CA LEU A 85 -3.46 -0.09 -9.36
C LEU A 85 -4.72 0.07 -10.23
N ASN A 86 -5.85 0.50 -9.63
CA ASN A 86 -7.09 0.77 -10.36
C ASN A 86 -6.92 1.83 -11.46
N ARG A 87 -6.21 2.92 -11.18
CA ARG A 87 -6.00 4.03 -12.14
C ARG A 87 -5.19 3.62 -13.36
N PHE A 88 -4.26 2.69 -13.19
CA PHE A 88 -3.44 2.16 -14.28
C PHE A 88 -4.00 0.86 -14.88
N ASP A 89 -5.22 0.45 -14.50
CA ASP A 89 -5.86 -0.80 -14.95
C ASP A 89 -5.00 -2.05 -14.68
N ILE A 90 -4.25 -2.04 -13.58
CA ILE A 90 -3.38 -3.16 -13.19
C ILE A 90 -4.22 -4.20 -12.45
N SER A 91 -4.38 -5.36 -13.07
CA SER A 91 -5.14 -6.46 -12.47
C SER A 91 -4.40 -7.12 -11.30
N ALA A 92 -5.16 -7.75 -10.40
CA ALA A 92 -4.58 -8.54 -9.31
C ALA A 92 -3.69 -9.70 -9.83
N GLU A 93 -4.05 -10.32 -10.96
CA GLU A 93 -3.28 -11.39 -11.58
C GLU A 93 -1.94 -10.88 -12.13
N GLU A 94 -1.96 -9.78 -12.89
CA GLU A 94 -0.76 -9.15 -13.42
C GLU A 94 0.20 -8.76 -12.30
N PHE A 95 -0.31 -8.04 -11.30
CA PHE A 95 0.49 -7.61 -10.16
C PHE A 95 1.11 -8.79 -9.41
N SER A 96 0.30 -9.80 -9.08
CA SER A 96 0.76 -10.99 -8.35
C SER A 96 1.82 -11.77 -9.13
N LYS A 97 1.65 -11.92 -10.45
CA LYS A 97 2.62 -12.61 -11.32
C LYS A 97 3.97 -11.89 -11.32
N ILE A 98 3.97 -10.57 -11.51
CA ILE A 98 5.21 -9.77 -11.53
C ILE A 98 5.87 -9.76 -10.16
N TYR A 99 5.08 -9.61 -9.08
CA TYR A 99 5.58 -9.66 -7.71
C TYR A 99 6.26 -11.01 -7.41
N MET A 100 5.59 -12.13 -7.71
CA MET A 100 6.14 -13.46 -7.45
C MET A 100 7.39 -13.76 -8.27
N LYS A 101 7.42 -13.33 -9.54
CA LYS A 101 8.63 -13.41 -10.36
C LYS A 101 9.78 -12.66 -9.67
N LYS A 102 9.56 -11.41 -9.26
CA LYS A 102 10.58 -10.59 -8.59
C LYS A 102 11.03 -11.19 -7.25
N PHE A 103 10.09 -11.73 -6.48
CA PHE A 103 10.36 -12.39 -5.20
C PHE A 103 11.27 -13.61 -5.38
N ASN A 104 10.96 -14.48 -6.35
CA ASN A 104 11.77 -15.66 -6.67
C ASN A 104 13.18 -15.28 -7.15
N GLU A 105 13.30 -14.23 -7.98
CA GLU A 105 14.62 -13.69 -8.37
C GLU A 105 15.42 -13.25 -7.14
N ASN A 106 14.79 -12.54 -6.20
CA ASN A 106 15.44 -12.05 -4.99
C ASN A 106 15.86 -13.19 -4.03
N LEU A 107 15.12 -14.30 -3.95
CA LEU A 107 15.53 -15.47 -3.16
C LEU A 107 16.84 -16.09 -3.64
N THR A 108 17.09 -16.04 -4.94
CA THR A 108 18.32 -16.57 -5.55
C THR A 108 19.48 -15.58 -5.56
N ARG A 109 19.23 -14.34 -5.09
CA ARG A 109 20.18 -13.24 -5.15
C ARG A 109 21.22 -13.36 -4.04
N ASN A 110 22.50 -13.46 -4.43
CA ASN A 110 23.60 -13.34 -3.48
C ASN A 110 23.93 -11.85 -3.25
N TYR A 111 23.36 -11.28 -2.20
CA TYR A 111 23.55 -9.87 -1.85
C TYR A 111 25.01 -9.54 -1.49
N GLU A 112 25.73 -10.44 -0.83
CA GLU A 112 27.14 -10.23 -0.43
C GLU A 112 28.09 -10.06 -1.62
N LYS A 113 27.87 -10.78 -2.73
CA LYS A 113 28.65 -10.61 -3.96
C LYS A 113 28.39 -9.27 -4.66
N GLN A 114 27.21 -8.70 -4.49
CA GLN A 114 26.81 -7.49 -5.21
C GLN A 114 27.33 -6.22 -4.52
N TYR A 115 27.45 -6.22 -3.20
CA TYR A 115 28.06 -5.13 -2.44
C TYR A 115 29.60 -5.04 -2.61
N LYS A 116 30.27 -6.09 -3.09
CA LYS A 116 31.71 -6.07 -3.39
C LYS A 116 32.07 -5.42 -4.73
N ASN A 117 31.06 -5.12 -5.56
CA ASN A 117 31.24 -4.48 -6.87
C ASN A 117 30.92 -2.96 -6.84
N PHE A 118 30.80 -2.38 -5.64
CA PHE A 118 30.77 -0.95 -5.36
C PHE A 118 31.90 -0.63 -4.36
#